data_AF-A0A127SAV9-F1
#
_entry.id   AF-A0A127SAV9-F1
#
_cell.length_a   1.000
_cell.length_b   1.000
_cell.length_c   1.000
_cell.angle_alpha   90.00
_cell.angle_beta   90.00
_cell.angle_gamma   90.00
#
_symmetry.space_group_name_H-M   'P 1'
#
loop_
_entity.id
_entity.type
_entity.pdbx_description
1 polymer ?
#
loop_
_entity_poly.entity_id
_entity_poly.type
_entity_poly.pdbx_seq_one_letter_code
_entity_poly.pdbx_strand_id
1 'polypeptide(L)'
;MDTPGHMDFLTEAYRALSVLDGAVLVISAKDGVQAQTRILFHALQKMNIPTIIFINKIDQNGIDLQRVYQSIKDKLTSDMIVMQEVSLSPQISMTDISDLDKWDMIISGSDELLERYVA
;
A
#
# COMPACT_ATOMS: atom_id res chain seq x y z
N MET A 1 6.45 -16.17 -0.83
CA MET A 1 5.65 -16.84 -1.87
C MET A 1 5.49 -15.84 -3.00
N ASP A 2 6.18 -16.03 -4.13
CA ASP A 2 5.97 -15.17 -5.31
C ASP A 2 4.75 -15.71 -6.06
N THR A 3 3.61 -15.02 -5.95
CA THR A 3 2.36 -15.45 -6.57
C THR A 3 2.24 -14.81 -7.96
N PRO A 4 2.09 -15.59 -9.04
CA PRO A 4 1.93 -15.01 -10.37
C PRO A 4 0.70 -14.11 -10.44
N GLY A 5 0.86 -12.88 -10.95
CA GLY A 5 -0.20 -11.87 -11.01
C GLY A 5 -1.23 -12.04 -12.13
N HIS A 6 -1.27 -13.20 -12.80
CA HIS A 6 -2.20 -13.46 -13.90
C HIS A 6 -3.48 -14.15 -13.41
N MET A 7 -4.61 -13.91 -14.10
CA MET A 7 -5.94 -14.42 -13.71
C MET A 7 -5.97 -15.94 -13.48
N ASP A 8 -5.15 -16.68 -14.23
CA ASP A 8 -5.05 -18.14 -14.16
C ASP A 8 -4.44 -18.66 -12.84
N PHE A 9 -3.86 -17.78 -12.04
CA PHE A 9 -3.17 -18.14 -10.78
C PHE A 9 -3.81 -17.55 -9.54
N LEU A 10 -4.99 -16.92 -9.65
CA LEU A 10 -5.72 -16.40 -8.48
C LEU A 10 -5.95 -17.50 -7.44
N THR A 11 -6.38 -18.69 -7.85
CA THR A 11 -6.60 -19.82 -6.93
C THR A 11 -5.32 -20.19 -6.17
N GLU A 12 -4.16 -20.17 -6.83
CA GLU A 12 -2.88 -20.45 -6.19
C GLU A 12 -2.46 -19.30 -5.25
N ALA A 13 -2.70 -18.05 -5.65
CA ALA A 13 -2.50 -16.89 -4.78
C ALA A 13 -3.35 -17.00 -3.51
N TYR A 14 -4.64 -17.34 -3.62
CA TYR A 14 -5.52 -17.55 -2.47
C TYR A 14 -5.05 -18.68 -1.55
N ARG A 15 -4.53 -19.78 -2.10
CA ARG A 15 -3.96 -20.87 -1.28
C ARG A 15 -2.69 -20.43 -0.55
N ALA A 16 -1.88 -19.58 -1.20
CA ALA A 16 -0.71 -19.00 -0.57
C ALA A 16 -1.09 -18.09 0.60
N LEU A 17 -2.17 -17.32 0.51
CA LEU A 17 -2.60 -16.40 1.57
C LEU A 17 -2.81 -17.09 2.92
N SER A 18 -3.31 -18.33 2.94
CA SER A 18 -3.63 -19.07 4.18
C SER A 18 -2.43 -19.40 5.06
N VAL A 19 -1.21 -19.24 4.56
CA VAL A 19 0.03 -19.53 5.29
C VAL A 19 0.92 -18.28 5.45
N LEU A 20 0.41 -17.10 5.09
CA LEU A 20 1.16 -15.85 5.21
C LEU A 20 0.90 -15.16 6.54
N ASP A 21 1.98 -14.79 7.23
CA ASP A 21 1.92 -13.89 8.39
C ASP A 21 1.88 -12.40 7.97
N GLY A 22 2.17 -12.11 6.70
CA GLY A 22 2.19 -10.75 6.15
C GLY A 22 2.37 -10.76 4.63
N ALA A 23 2.03 -9.64 3.98
CA ALA A 23 2.11 -9.50 2.53
C ALA A 23 2.68 -8.15 2.10
N VAL A 24 3.35 -8.14 0.93
CA VAL A 24 3.71 -6.91 0.22
C VAL A 24 2.92 -6.88 -1.10
N LEU A 25 1.99 -5.95 -1.21
CA LEU A 25 1.18 -5.74 -2.40
C LEU A 25 1.89 -4.75 -3.33
N VAL A 26 2.38 -5.25 -4.46
CA VAL A 26 3.09 -4.43 -5.46
C VAL A 26 2.10 -3.81 -6.45
N ILE A 27 2.19 -2.49 -6.64
CA ILE A 27 1.38 -1.71 -7.58
C ILE A 27 2.30 -1.02 -8.57
N SER A 28 2.03 -1.14 -9.87
CA SER A 28 2.76 -0.39 -10.91
C SER A 28 2.34 1.08 -10.88
N ALA A 29 3.29 2.01 -10.80
CA ALA A 29 3.01 3.44 -10.83
C ALA A 29 2.30 3.86 -12.13
N LYS A 30 2.61 3.18 -13.24
CA LYS A 30 2.02 3.45 -14.56
C LYS A 30 0.58 2.93 -14.66
N ASP A 31 0.35 1.72 -14.19
CA ASP A 31 -0.94 1.04 -14.38
C ASP A 31 -1.93 1.35 -13.24
N GLY A 32 -1.41 1.78 -12.08
CA GLY A 32 -2.19 2.08 -10.89
C GLY A 32 -2.92 0.86 -10.33
N VAL A 33 -4.01 1.11 -9.60
CA VAL A 33 -4.82 0.05 -9.00
C VAL A 33 -5.72 -0.60 -10.05
N GLN A 34 -5.46 -1.87 -10.31
CA GLN A 34 -6.23 -2.71 -11.23
C GLN A 34 -7.32 -3.52 -10.50
N ALA A 35 -8.28 -4.08 -11.26
CA ALA A 35 -9.34 -4.90 -10.68
C ALA A 35 -8.81 -6.10 -9.89
N GLN A 36 -7.74 -6.74 -10.39
CA GLN A 36 -7.08 -7.87 -9.74
C GLN A 36 -6.43 -7.48 -8.42
N THR A 37 -5.71 -6.35 -8.39
CA THR A 37 -5.13 -5.78 -7.17
C THR A 37 -6.18 -5.57 -6.09
N ARG A 38 -7.38 -5.10 -6.46
CA ARG A 38 -8.50 -4.92 -5.52
C ARG A 38 -9.01 -6.23 -4.93
N ILE A 39 -9.17 -7.25 -5.78
CA ILE A 39 -9.63 -8.58 -5.34
C ILE A 39 -8.63 -9.19 -4.34
N LEU A 40 -7.33 -9.09 -4.65
CA LEU A 40 -6.26 -9.60 -3.80
C LEU A 40 -6.17 -8.83 -2.47
N PHE A 41 -6.24 -7.50 -2.51
CA PHE A 41 -6.23 -6.68 -1.31
C PHE A 41 -7.42 -6.98 -0.40
N HIS A 42 -8.62 -7.13 -0.97
CA HIS A 42 -9.81 -7.53 -0.21
C HIS A 42 -9.68 -8.90 0.45
N ALA A 43 -9.01 -9.85 -0.22
CA ALA A 43 -8.71 -11.15 0.36
C ALA A 43 -7.75 -11.04 1.55
N LEU A 44 -6.66 -10.27 1.40
CA LEU A 44 -5.69 -10.00 2.47
C LEU A 44 -6.38 -9.38 3.69
N GLN A 45 -7.25 -8.39 3.48
CA GLN A 45 -8.04 -7.77 4.56
C GLN A 45 -8.97 -8.77 5.24
N LYS A 46 -9.71 -9.58 4.49
CA LYS A 46 -10.61 -10.60 5.06
C LYS A 46 -9.87 -11.63 5.92
N MET A 47 -8.61 -11.91 5.61
CA MET A 47 -7.77 -12.85 6.35
C MET A 47 -6.96 -12.15 7.46
N ASN A 48 -7.17 -10.85 7.67
CA ASN A 48 -6.42 -10.02 8.62
C ASN A 48 -4.89 -10.12 8.45
N ILE A 49 -4.43 -10.23 7.21
CA ILE A 49 -3.01 -10.32 6.88
C ILE A 49 -2.44 -8.89 6.80
N PRO A 50 -1.47 -8.51 7.66
CA PRO A 50 -0.79 -7.23 7.58
C PRO A 50 -0.18 -7.03 6.19
N THR A 51 -0.52 -5.92 5.53
CA THR A 51 -0.15 -5.68 4.13
C THR A 51 0.55 -4.35 3.95
N ILE A 52 1.76 -4.37 3.39
CA ILE A 52 2.50 -3.18 2.94
C ILE A 52 2.21 -2.98 1.45
N ILE A 53 1.89 -1.75 1.04
CA ILE A 53 1.74 -1.41 -0.38
C ILE A 53 3.06 -0.85 -0.90
N PHE A 54 3.59 -1.44 -1.97
CA PHE A 54 4.81 -0.99 -2.63
C PHE A 54 4.51 -0.50 -4.05
N ILE A 55 4.84 0.76 -4.35
CA ILE A 55 4.64 1.34 -5.68
C ILE A 55 5.94 1.18 -6.49
N ASN A 56 5.88 0.37 -7.54
CA ASN A 56 7.01 0.03 -8.40
C ASN A 56 6.98 0.82 -9.73
N LYS A 57 8.10 0.86 -10.45
CA LYS A 57 8.24 1.47 -11.79
C LYS A 57 7.99 2.98 -11.81
N ILE A 58 8.39 3.66 -10.74
CA ILE A 58 8.27 5.13 -10.59
C ILE A 58 9.16 5.91 -11.56
N ASP A 59 10.13 5.23 -12.18
CA ASP A 59 11.11 5.76 -13.12
C ASP A 59 10.55 6.00 -14.54
N GLN A 60 9.32 5.56 -14.82
CA GLN A 60 8.73 5.73 -16.14
C GLN A 60 8.29 7.18 -16.39
N ASN A 61 8.26 7.57 -17.66
CA ASN A 61 7.79 8.90 -18.06
C ASN A 61 6.28 9.05 -17.85
N GLY A 62 5.86 10.23 -17.38
CA GLY A 62 4.45 10.58 -17.23
C GLY A 62 3.79 10.00 -15.97
N ILE A 63 4.58 9.55 -15.00
CA ILE A 63 4.07 9.08 -13.71
C ILE A 63 3.59 10.26 -12.86
N ASP A 64 2.35 10.16 -12.38
CA ASP A 64 1.76 11.04 -11.39
C ASP A 64 1.48 10.24 -10.13
N LEU A 65 2.39 10.31 -9.15
CA LEU A 65 2.27 9.60 -7.89
C LEU A 65 1.06 10.04 -7.07
N GLN A 66 0.66 11.32 -7.14
CA GLN A 66 -0.51 11.81 -6.42
C GLN A 66 -1.78 11.12 -6.92
N ARG A 67 -1.89 10.93 -8.23
CA ARG A 67 -2.98 10.16 -8.82
C ARG A 67 -2.97 8.69 -8.41
N VAL A 68 -1.79 8.07 -8.28
CA VAL A 68 -1.66 6.70 -7.78
C VAL A 68 -2.10 6.61 -6.32
N TYR A 69 -1.65 7.54 -5.47
CA TYR A 69 -2.06 7.63 -4.06
C TYR A 69 -3.58 7.79 -3.94
N GLN A 70 -4.18 8.68 -4.71
CA GLN A 70 -5.63 8.85 -4.70
C GLN A 70 -6.34 7.57 -5.16
N SER A 71 -5.84 6.91 -6.20
CA SER A 71 -6.41 5.63 -6.65
C SER A 71 -6.29 4.53 -5.61
N ILE A 72 -5.26 4.52 -4.76
CA ILE A 72 -5.13 3.57 -3.64
C ILE A 72 -6.16 3.91 -2.57
N LYS A 73 -6.28 5.19 -2.20
CA LYS A 73 -7.28 5.66 -1.23
C LYS A 73 -8.71 5.29 -1.62
N ASP A 74 -9.07 5.54 -2.87
CA ASP A 74 -10.45 5.35 -3.34
C ASP A 74 -10.82 3.88 -3.54
N LYS A 75 -9.86 3.02 -3.90
CA LYS A 75 -10.14 1.66 -4.36
C LYS A 75 -9.67 0.55 -3.43
N LEU A 76 -8.69 0.82 -2.57
CA LEU A 76 -8.09 -0.14 -1.65
C LEU A 76 -8.40 0.24 -0.19
N THR A 77 -7.84 1.35 0.30
CA THR A 77 -8.04 1.79 1.70
C THR A 77 -7.74 3.27 1.88
N SER A 78 -8.58 3.97 2.63
CA SER A 78 -8.34 5.36 3.07
C SER A 78 -7.23 5.45 4.11
N ASP A 79 -7.02 4.36 4.86
CA ASP A 79 -6.18 4.33 6.06
C ASP A 79 -4.75 3.92 5.69
N MET A 80 -4.18 4.63 4.71
CA MET A 80 -2.81 4.40 4.26
C MET A 80 -1.88 5.51 4.75
N ILE A 81 -0.64 5.13 5.02
CA ILE A 81 0.42 6.06 5.39
C ILE A 81 1.51 5.93 4.35
N VAL A 82 1.84 7.05 3.71
CA VAL A 82 2.98 7.12 2.80
C VAL A 82 4.23 7.15 3.66
N MET A 83 5.11 6.16 3.50
CA MET A 83 6.35 6.01 4.30
C MET A 83 7.56 6.68 3.65
N GLN A 84 7.51 6.93 2.34
CA GLN A 84 8.61 7.52 1.57
C GLN A 84 8.08 8.67 0.72
N GLU A 85 8.67 9.85 0.85
CA GLU A 85 8.42 10.96 -0.06
C GLU A 85 9.35 10.84 -1.26
N VAL A 86 8.76 10.95 -2.45
CA VAL A 86 9.46 10.73 -3.72
C VAL A 86 9.34 11.98 -4.57
N SER A 87 10.48 12.57 -4.94
CA SER A 87 10.55 13.56 -6.01
C SER A 87 11.02 12.88 -7.28
N LEU A 88 10.30 13.09 -8.39
CA LEU A 88 10.59 12.46 -9.68
C LEU A 88 11.43 13.36 -10.61
N SER A 89 11.61 14.65 -10.27
CA SER A 89 12.28 15.63 -11.13
C SER A 89 13.10 16.62 -10.30
N PRO A 90 14.33 16.99 -10.71
CA PRO A 90 15.03 16.63 -11.96
C PRO A 90 15.68 15.24 -11.96
N GLN A 91 15.76 14.58 -10.80
CA GLN A 91 16.23 13.21 -10.62
C GLN A 91 15.33 12.54 -9.57
N ILE A 92 15.25 11.21 -9.60
CA ILE A 92 14.47 10.47 -8.61
C ILE A 92 15.21 10.53 -7.27
N SER A 93 14.62 11.18 -6.28
CA SER A 93 15.10 11.19 -4.90
C SER A 93 14.00 10.66 -3.99
N MET A 94 14.38 9.80 -3.05
CA MET A 94 13.49 9.26 -2.03
C MET A 94 13.98 9.70 -0.66
N THR A 95 13.05 10.11 0.20
CA THR A 95 13.33 10.43 1.59
C THR A 95 12.37 9.63 2.45
N ASP A 96 12.92 8.82 3.34
CA ASP A 96 12.13 8.10 4.32
C ASP A 96 11.54 9.09 5.31
N ILE A 97 10.27 8.92 5.64
CA ILE A 97 9.63 9.73 6.66
C ILE A 97 10.10 9.21 8.01
N SER A 98 10.93 10.00 8.66
CA SER A 98 11.34 9.84 10.05
C SER A 98 10.53 10.73 11.01
N ASP A 99 9.71 11.65 10.47
CA ASP A 99 9.01 12.65 11.26
C ASP A 99 7.83 12.09 12.05
N LEU A 100 7.81 12.43 13.34
CA LEU A 100 6.81 12.00 14.31
C LEU A 100 5.42 12.64 14.05
N ASP A 101 5.35 13.73 13.27
CA ASP A 101 4.12 14.49 13.03
C ASP A 101 3.04 13.71 12.25
N LYS A 102 3.41 12.66 11.49
CA LYS A 102 2.44 11.78 10.83
C LYS A 102 1.83 10.73 11.79
N TRP A 103 2.37 10.57 13.01
CA TRP A 103 1.78 9.68 14.02
C TRP A 103 0.49 10.24 14.58
N ASP A 104 0.29 11.56 14.60
CA ASP A 104 -0.97 12.18 15.01
C ASP A 104 -2.16 11.63 14.18
N MET A 105 -1.93 11.33 12.90
CA MET A 105 -2.94 10.71 12.03
C MET A 105 -3.29 9.28 12.48
N ILE A 106 -2.29 8.50 12.92
CA ILE A 106 -2.47 7.13 13.43
C ILE A 106 -3.21 7.16 14.77
N ILE A 107 -2.77 8.06 15.63
CA ILE A 107 -3.30 8.28 16.97
C ILE A 107 -4.77 8.71 16.89
N SER A 108 -5.13 9.59 15.94
CA SER A 108 -6.51 10.02 15.73
C SER A 108 -7.46 8.90 15.25
N GLY A 109 -6.91 7.83 14.66
CA GLY A 109 -7.68 6.69 14.16
C GLY A 109 -7.91 5.58 15.20
N SER A 110 -7.36 5.72 16.40
CA SER A 110 -7.45 4.73 17.47
C SER A 110 -7.64 5.42 18.81
N ASP A 111 -8.83 5.29 19.38
CA ASP A 111 -9.16 5.86 20.71
C ASP A 111 -8.17 5.41 21.79
N GLU A 112 -7.69 4.15 21.72
CA GLU A 112 -6.69 3.62 22.65
C GLU A 112 -5.32 4.31 22.51
N LEU A 113 -4.88 4.59 21.29
CA LEU A 113 -3.60 5.28 21.05
C LEU A 113 -3.71 6.78 21.38
N LEU A 114 -4.87 7.39 21.13
CA LEU A 114 -5.17 8.76 21.51
C LEU A 114 -5.09 8.97 23.01
N GLU A 115 -5.73 8.11 23.80
CA GLU A 115 -5.68 8.18 25.26
C GLU A 115 -4.24 8.07 25.81
N ARG A 116 -3.41 7.19 25.22
CA ARG A 116 -2.00 7.04 25.64
C ARG A 116 -1.09 8.18 25.21
N TYR A 117 -1.44 8.92 24.17
CA TYR A 117 -0.65 10.06 23.71
C TYR A 117 -0.96 11.36 24.46
N VAL A 118 -2.21 11.51 24.91
CA VAL A 118 -2.68 12.70 25.65
C VAL A 118 -2.34 12.63 27.15
N ALA A 119 -2.12 11.42 27.69
CA ALA A 119 -1.75 11.17 29.09
C ALA A 119 -0.25 11.37 29.37
#